data_AF-A0A4V2T4H5-F1
#
_entry.id   AF-A0A4V2T4H5-F1
#
_cell.length_a   1.000
_cell.length_b   1.000
_cell.length_c   1.000
_cell.angle_alpha   90.00
_cell.angle_beta   90.00
_cell.angle_gamma   90.00
#
_symmetry.space_group_name_H-M   'P 1'
#
loop_
_entity.id
_entity.type
_entity.pdbx_description
1 polymer ?
#
loop_
_entity_poly.entity_id
_entity_poly.type
_entity_poly.pdbx_seq_one_letter_code
_entity_poly.pdbx_strand_id
1 'polypeptide(L)'
;MMLILGGTSDALNLADELYRICPRLVYSTATEYGDFTASKRLQCKRVYGRKNKEELAELLIKKNVKMLIDATHPFAVNVSENAINVCESLGIEYIRYERPSKIFTADSILFFQNYEEAGRYVEDLEGKIFITTGTNDIEKILCQISEKNRVVARVLSVSQSILKLESLGLKAENIIAMKGPFSEEMNYIMFKESDAKILICKDSGISSGYEEKIQAAKRLNMKILVLKRPDIIYPNKFDSIEEIQKYVINRIKE
;
A
#
# COMPACT_ATOMS: atom_id res chain seq x y z
N MET A 1 22.37 -13.50 4.07
CA MET A 1 20.91 -13.77 4.06
C MET A 1 20.23 -12.52 3.55
N MET A 2 19.19 -12.64 2.74
CA MET A 2 18.35 -11.51 2.32
C MET A 2 17.04 -11.51 3.11
N LEU A 3 16.52 -10.32 3.40
CA LEU A 3 15.19 -10.16 3.98
C LEU A 3 14.35 -9.23 3.11
N ILE A 4 13.13 -9.66 2.78
CA ILE A 4 12.16 -8.85 2.03
C ILE A 4 11.07 -8.39 2.98
N LEU A 5 10.89 -7.08 3.13
CA LEU A 5 9.71 -6.49 3.76
C LEU A 5 8.59 -6.46 2.71
N GLY A 6 7.53 -7.22 2.95
CA GLY A 6 6.47 -7.46 1.99
C GLY A 6 5.08 -7.03 2.46
N GLY A 7 4.07 -7.62 1.81
CA GLY A 7 2.66 -7.28 2.01
C GLY A 7 1.95 -6.71 0.78
N THR A 8 2.64 -6.71 -0.37
CA THR A 8 2.07 -6.37 -1.68
C THR A 8 2.15 -7.59 -2.61
N SER A 9 1.31 -7.61 -3.66
CA SER A 9 1.40 -8.66 -4.69
C SER A 9 2.76 -8.64 -5.39
N ASP A 10 3.32 -7.46 -5.63
CA ASP A 10 4.64 -7.34 -6.25
C ASP A 10 5.77 -7.86 -5.34
N ALA A 11 5.67 -7.66 -4.02
CA ALA A 11 6.62 -8.26 -3.07
C ALA A 11 6.59 -9.79 -3.12
N LEU A 12 5.43 -10.41 -3.36
CA LEU A 12 5.33 -11.85 -3.55
C LEU A 12 5.97 -12.30 -4.87
N ASN A 13 5.78 -11.54 -5.96
CA ASN A 13 6.44 -11.81 -7.24
C ASN A 13 7.98 -11.74 -7.07
N LEU A 14 8.45 -10.62 -6.51
CA LEU A 14 9.86 -10.37 -6.27
C LEU A 14 10.49 -11.45 -5.38
N ALA A 15 9.81 -11.87 -4.31
CA ALA A 15 10.31 -12.90 -3.41
C ALA A 15 10.40 -14.28 -4.08
N ASP A 16 9.40 -14.66 -4.88
CA ASP A 16 9.42 -15.93 -5.62
C ASP A 16 10.57 -15.96 -6.63
N GLU A 17 10.75 -14.86 -7.36
CA GLU A 17 11.80 -14.73 -8.35
C GLU A 17 13.21 -14.70 -7.75
N LEU A 18 13.43 -13.92 -6.68
CA LEU A 18 14.72 -13.87 -6.00
C LEU A 18 15.05 -15.16 -5.27
N TYR A 19 14.05 -15.91 -4.78
CA TYR A 19 14.28 -17.19 -4.13
C TYR A 19 14.89 -18.23 -5.08
N ARG A 20 14.53 -18.20 -6.37
CA ARG A 20 15.11 -19.08 -7.41
C ARG A 20 16.59 -18.82 -7.65
N ILE A 21 17.03 -17.58 -7.42
CA ILE A 21 18.43 -17.14 -7.62
C ILE A 21 19.23 -17.31 -6.33
N CYS A 22 18.64 -16.95 -5.18
CA CYS A 22 19.26 -16.99 -3.87
C CYS A 22 18.29 -17.53 -2.82
N PRO A 23 18.34 -18.84 -2.52
CA PRO A 23 17.44 -19.49 -1.56
C PRO A 23 17.62 -19.03 -0.11
N ARG A 24 18.65 -18.23 0.19
CA ARG A 24 18.88 -17.60 1.50
C ARG A 24 18.05 -16.33 1.64
N LEU A 25 16.73 -16.50 1.64
CA LEU A 25 15.74 -15.43 1.69
C LEU A 25 14.75 -15.64 2.84
N VAL A 26 14.44 -14.55 3.54
CA VAL A 26 13.34 -14.48 4.52
C VAL A 26 12.33 -13.44 4.06
N TYR A 27 11.06 -13.79 4.04
CA TYR A 27 9.97 -12.86 3.72
C TYR A 27 9.25 -12.42 5.00
N SER A 28 9.07 -11.11 5.19
CA SER A 28 8.46 -10.53 6.39
C SER A 28 7.17 -9.80 6.04
N THR A 29 6.07 -10.14 6.70
CA THR A 29 4.78 -9.44 6.55
C THR A 29 4.36 -8.76 7.84
N ALA A 30 3.57 -7.68 7.74
CA ALA A 30 3.06 -6.99 8.91
C ALA A 30 1.96 -7.75 9.65
N THR A 31 1.25 -8.66 8.97
CA THR A 31 0.05 -9.33 9.48
C THR A 31 0.08 -10.82 9.19
N GLU A 32 -0.61 -11.58 10.04
CA GLU A 32 -0.84 -13.02 9.86
C GLU A 32 -1.53 -13.32 8.53
N TYR A 33 -2.53 -12.52 8.13
CA TYR A 33 -3.18 -12.65 6.83
C TYR A 33 -2.20 -12.53 5.65
N GLY A 34 -1.22 -11.61 5.77
CA GLY A 34 -0.16 -11.44 4.80
C GLY A 34 0.73 -12.69 4.71
N ASP A 35 1.08 -13.28 5.85
CA ASP A 35 1.86 -14.54 5.88
C ASP A 35 1.07 -15.72 5.31
N PHE A 36 -0.22 -15.86 5.64
CA PHE A 36 -1.07 -16.88 5.07
C PHE A 36 -1.20 -16.75 3.54
N THR A 37 -1.24 -15.52 3.02
CA THR A 37 -1.22 -15.31 1.56
C THR A 37 0.14 -15.71 0.97
N ALA A 38 1.22 -15.35 1.66
CA ALA A 38 2.58 -15.69 1.24
C ALA A 38 2.86 -17.19 1.29
N SER A 39 2.30 -17.92 2.26
CA SER A 39 2.53 -19.35 2.45
C SER A 39 2.01 -20.22 1.30
N LYS A 40 1.01 -19.73 0.57
CA LYS A 40 0.44 -20.41 -0.60
C LYS A 40 1.34 -20.35 -1.83
N ARG A 41 2.36 -19.48 -1.82
CA ARG A 41 3.17 -19.17 -3.00
C ARG A 41 4.66 -19.26 -2.76
N LEU A 42 5.13 -18.80 -1.61
CA LEU A 42 6.55 -18.68 -1.30
C LEU A 42 7.07 -19.93 -0.57
N GLN A 43 8.15 -20.47 -1.09
CA GLN A 43 8.89 -21.59 -0.50
C GLN A 43 9.96 -21.13 0.51
N CYS A 44 10.24 -19.83 0.58
CA CYS A 44 11.24 -19.26 1.48
C CYS A 44 10.77 -19.29 2.95
N LYS A 45 11.71 -19.06 3.88
CA LYS A 45 11.36 -18.83 5.28
C LYS A 45 10.51 -17.56 5.38
N ARG A 46 9.53 -17.56 6.28
CA ARG A 46 8.65 -16.40 6.50
C ARG A 46 8.58 -16.03 7.97
N VAL A 47 8.33 -14.76 8.23
CA VAL A 47 8.02 -14.20 9.55
C VAL A 47 6.89 -13.20 9.40
N TYR A 48 6.10 -13.02 10.44
CA TYR A 48 5.04 -12.00 10.45
C TYR A 48 5.05 -11.16 11.72
N GLY A 49 4.13 -10.20 11.79
CA GLY A 49 4.01 -9.25 12.89
C GLY A 49 4.68 -7.92 12.57
N ARG A 50 3.99 -6.83 12.92
CA ARG A 50 4.55 -5.48 12.88
C ARG A 50 5.77 -5.42 13.79
N LYS A 51 6.81 -4.73 13.32
CA LYS A 51 8.07 -4.56 14.04
C LYS A 51 8.34 -3.08 14.17
N ASN A 52 8.68 -2.64 15.37
CA ASN A 52 9.30 -1.33 15.56
C ASN A 52 10.77 -1.37 15.09
N LYS A 53 11.48 -0.26 15.29
CA LYS A 53 12.86 -0.10 14.83
C LYS A 53 13.79 -1.11 15.51
N GLU A 54 13.63 -1.30 16.81
CA GLU A 54 14.45 -2.18 17.65
C GLU A 54 14.24 -3.65 17.30
N GLU A 55 12.98 -4.08 17.19
CA GLU A 55 12.58 -5.43 16.80
C GLU A 55 13.04 -5.77 15.37
N LEU A 56 13.04 -4.79 14.46
CA LEU A 56 13.61 -4.96 13.12
C LEU A 56 15.12 -5.17 13.21
N ALA A 57 15.85 -4.36 13.97
CA ALA A 57 17.30 -4.50 14.14
C ALA A 57 17.66 -5.89 14.71
N GLU A 58 16.97 -6.32 15.78
CA GLU A 58 17.15 -7.65 16.37
C GLU A 58 16.92 -8.77 15.37
N LEU A 59 15.87 -8.66 14.54
CA LEU A 59 15.59 -9.63 13.49
C LEU A 59 16.73 -9.71 12.47
N LEU A 60 17.23 -8.56 12.01
CA LEU A 60 18.30 -8.50 11.01
C LEU A 60 19.60 -9.11 11.55
N ILE A 61 19.95 -8.81 12.79
CA ILE A 61 21.11 -9.40 13.48
C ILE A 61 20.92 -10.90 13.64
N LYS A 62 19.81 -11.34 14.23
CA LYS A 62 19.50 -12.75 14.52
C LYS A 62 19.50 -13.63 13.25
N LYS A 63 19.07 -13.07 12.12
CA LYS A 63 19.03 -13.79 10.83
C LYS A 63 20.30 -13.58 9.99
N ASN A 64 21.28 -12.82 10.48
CA ASN A 64 22.50 -12.44 9.77
C ASN A 64 22.19 -11.89 8.36
N VAL A 65 21.27 -10.93 8.32
CA VAL A 65 20.84 -10.27 7.09
C VAL A 65 21.96 -9.37 6.60
N LYS A 66 22.24 -9.43 5.30
CA LYS A 66 23.25 -8.60 4.62
C LYS A 66 22.62 -7.61 3.66
N MET A 67 21.40 -7.89 3.22
CA MET A 67 20.63 -7.06 2.31
C MET A 67 19.15 -7.11 2.70
N LEU A 68 18.55 -5.94 2.87
CA LEU A 68 17.13 -5.75 3.11
C LEU A 68 16.50 -5.14 1.85
N ILE A 69 15.48 -5.81 1.33
CA ILE A 69 14.69 -5.33 0.21
C ILE A 69 13.32 -4.88 0.74
N ASP A 70 13.08 -3.59 0.70
CA ASP A 70 11.80 -2.98 1.04
C ASP A 70 10.88 -3.00 -0.19
N ALA A 71 9.93 -3.94 -0.20
CA ALA A 71 8.87 -4.05 -1.20
C ALA A 71 7.48 -3.76 -0.57
N THR A 72 7.47 -2.96 0.49
CA THR A 72 6.24 -2.56 1.17
C THR A 72 5.43 -1.57 0.33
N HIS A 73 4.17 -1.35 0.70
CA HIS A 73 3.32 -0.39 -0.02
C HIS A 73 3.96 1.02 -0.02
N PRO A 74 3.88 1.81 -1.10
CA PRO A 74 4.42 3.19 -1.15
C PRO A 74 3.95 4.16 -0.05
N PHE A 75 2.90 3.79 0.70
CA PHE A 75 2.35 4.60 1.78
C PHE A 75 2.79 4.08 3.17
N ALA A 76 3.66 3.07 3.23
CA ALA A 76 4.18 2.49 4.46
C ALA A 76 5.42 3.27 4.97
N VAL A 77 5.29 4.60 5.07
CA VAL A 77 6.38 5.54 5.37
C VAL A 77 7.22 5.09 6.57
N ASN A 78 6.57 4.86 7.71
CA ASN A 78 7.25 4.47 8.95
C ASN A 78 8.04 3.17 8.79
N VAL A 79 7.58 2.23 7.95
CA VAL A 79 8.29 0.96 7.72
C VAL A 79 9.55 1.21 6.91
N SER A 80 9.45 2.01 5.84
CA SER A 80 10.59 2.41 5.01
C SER A 80 11.62 3.20 5.80
N GLU A 81 11.21 4.24 6.54
CA GLU A 81 12.12 5.07 7.35
C GLU A 81 12.84 4.25 8.43
N ASN A 82 12.11 3.39 9.15
CA ASN A 82 12.73 2.50 10.13
C ASN A 82 13.73 1.56 9.48
N ALA A 83 13.39 0.98 8.33
CA ALA A 83 14.26 0.08 7.61
C ALA A 83 15.54 0.77 7.11
N ILE A 84 15.43 1.99 6.56
CA ILE A 84 16.59 2.80 6.15
C ILE A 84 17.52 3.04 7.34
N ASN A 85 16.97 3.59 8.43
CA ASN A 85 17.74 3.94 9.64
C ASN A 85 18.43 2.72 10.27
N VAL A 86 17.73 1.59 10.33
CA VAL A 86 18.30 0.35 10.89
C VAL A 86 19.40 -0.19 9.98
N CYS A 87 19.15 -0.23 8.66
CA CYS A 87 20.14 -0.72 7.70
C CYS A 87 21.41 0.11 7.73
N GLU A 88 21.30 1.44 7.78
CA GLU A 88 22.43 2.35 7.92
C GLU A 88 23.23 2.06 9.20
N SER A 89 22.54 1.96 10.35
CA SER A 89 23.20 1.70 11.64
C SER A 89 23.91 0.35 11.72
N LEU A 90 23.47 -0.65 10.96
CA LEU A 90 24.02 -2.01 10.96
C LEU A 90 24.97 -2.28 9.78
N GLY A 91 25.18 -1.32 8.88
CA GLY A 91 25.94 -1.53 7.64
C GLY A 91 25.30 -2.58 6.73
N ILE A 92 23.96 -2.71 6.77
CA ILE A 92 23.19 -3.60 5.91
C ILE A 92 22.78 -2.85 4.66
N GLU A 93 22.88 -3.50 3.51
CA GLU A 93 22.45 -2.90 2.25
C GLU A 93 20.93 -2.76 2.20
N TYR A 94 20.44 -1.54 1.97
CA TYR A 94 19.02 -1.25 1.80
C TYR A 94 18.70 -1.07 0.31
N ILE A 95 17.65 -1.74 -0.14
CA ILE A 95 17.11 -1.65 -1.50
C ILE A 95 15.60 -1.39 -1.41
N ARG A 96 15.12 -0.35 -2.08
CA ARG A 96 13.69 -0.08 -2.27
C ARG A 96 13.23 -0.63 -3.61
N TYR A 97 12.24 -1.51 -3.59
CA TYR A 97 11.41 -1.80 -4.75
C TYR A 97 10.15 -0.95 -4.70
N GLU A 98 9.96 -0.11 -5.70
CA GLU A 98 8.72 0.65 -5.84
C GLU A 98 8.24 0.67 -7.29
N ARG A 99 7.16 -0.05 -7.55
CA ARG A 99 6.50 -0.08 -8.86
C ARG A 99 6.20 1.33 -9.40
N PRO A 100 6.28 1.55 -10.72
CA PRO A 100 5.94 2.82 -11.34
C PRO A 100 4.51 3.29 -11.02
N SER A 101 4.32 4.60 -11.10
CA SER A 101 3.00 5.22 -11.13
C SER A 101 2.62 5.58 -12.56
N LYS A 102 1.31 5.67 -12.82
CA LYS A 102 0.76 6.28 -14.03
C LYS A 102 0.14 7.61 -13.65
N ILE A 103 0.64 8.70 -14.24
CA ILE A 103 0.10 10.03 -13.99
C ILE A 103 -1.14 10.22 -14.87
N PHE A 104 -2.27 10.55 -14.25
CA PHE A 104 -3.49 10.94 -14.95
C PHE A 104 -3.71 12.43 -14.77
N THR A 105 -3.87 13.15 -15.87
CA THR A 105 -4.19 14.58 -15.87
C THR A 105 -5.58 14.81 -16.44
N ALA A 106 -6.39 15.59 -15.73
CA ALA A 106 -7.69 16.11 -16.14
C ALA A 106 -8.14 17.14 -15.08
N ASP A 107 -9.00 18.09 -15.45
CA ASP A 107 -9.54 19.10 -14.52
C ASP A 107 -10.33 18.47 -13.35
N SER A 108 -10.87 17.27 -13.57
CA SER A 108 -11.57 16.50 -12.54
C SER A 108 -10.64 15.74 -11.59
N ILE A 109 -9.32 15.76 -11.80
CA ILE A 109 -8.33 15.05 -10.98
C ILE A 109 -7.48 16.06 -10.21
N LEU A 110 -7.54 15.97 -8.89
CA LEU A 110 -6.82 16.82 -7.96
C LEU A 110 -5.88 15.97 -7.11
N PHE A 111 -4.69 16.50 -6.84
CA PHE A 111 -3.67 15.80 -6.09
C PHE A 111 -3.39 16.47 -4.75
N PHE A 112 -3.33 15.68 -3.68
CA PHE A 112 -3.16 16.14 -2.30
C PHE A 112 -1.94 15.50 -1.66
N GLN A 113 -1.24 16.25 -0.81
CA GLN A 113 -0.03 15.73 -0.14
C GLN A 113 -0.36 14.93 1.11
N ASN A 114 -1.49 15.22 1.76
CA ASN A 114 -1.92 14.55 2.98
C ASN A 114 -3.43 14.32 3.00
N TYR A 115 -3.86 13.49 3.95
CA TYR A 115 -5.23 13.00 4.07
C TYR A 115 -6.17 14.11 4.57
N GLU A 116 -5.65 14.97 5.44
CA GLU A 116 -6.36 16.07 6.08
C GLU A 116 -6.77 17.13 5.06
N GLU A 117 -5.88 17.49 4.12
CA GLU A 117 -6.21 18.40 3.01
C GLU A 117 -7.31 17.84 2.11
N ALA A 118 -7.22 16.56 1.75
CA ALA A 118 -8.27 15.91 0.95
C ALA A 118 -9.60 15.90 1.69
N GLY A 119 -9.59 15.63 3.01
CA GLY A 119 -10.76 15.67 3.87
C GLY A 119 -11.40 17.06 3.94
N ARG A 120 -10.61 18.11 4.18
CA ARG A 120 -11.11 19.51 4.19
C ARG A 120 -11.72 19.90 2.86
N TYR A 121 -11.04 19.57 1.75
CA TYR A 121 -11.51 19.94 0.43
C TYR A 121 -12.87 19.28 0.07
N VAL A 122 -13.11 18.05 0.50
CA VAL A 122 -14.42 17.40 0.23
C VAL A 122 -15.53 17.84 1.16
N GLU A 123 -15.20 18.49 2.29
CA GLU A 123 -16.22 19.02 3.19
C GLU A 123 -17.04 20.11 2.52
N ASP A 124 -16.38 20.98 1.75
CA ASP A 124 -17.03 22.05 0.99
C ASP A 124 -17.71 21.57 -0.32
N LEU A 125 -17.75 20.25 -0.57
CA LEU A 125 -18.34 19.68 -1.78
C LEU A 125 -19.59 18.86 -1.48
N GLU A 126 -20.59 19.04 -2.35
CA GLU A 126 -21.80 18.22 -2.34
C GLU A 126 -21.58 16.83 -2.97
N GLY A 127 -22.44 15.89 -2.58
CA GLY A 127 -22.47 14.53 -3.13
C GLY A 127 -21.72 13.50 -2.28
N LYS A 128 -21.92 12.23 -2.66
CA LYS A 128 -21.41 11.10 -1.91
C LYS A 128 -19.93 10.85 -2.21
N ILE A 129 -19.16 10.63 -1.15
CA ILE A 129 -17.71 10.41 -1.19
C ILE A 129 -17.44 8.91 -1.12
N PHE A 130 -16.69 8.38 -2.06
CA PHE A 130 -16.19 7.02 -2.05
C PHE A 130 -14.71 7.00 -1.70
N ILE A 131 -14.34 6.40 -0.57
CA ILE A 131 -12.96 6.36 -0.07
C ILE A 131 -12.37 4.96 -0.29
N THR A 132 -11.22 4.90 -0.97
CA THR A 132 -10.48 3.66 -1.26
C THR A 132 -9.06 3.65 -0.69
N THR A 133 -8.81 4.46 0.34
CA THR A 133 -7.48 4.65 0.95
C THR A 133 -7.07 3.55 1.93
N GLY A 134 -7.94 2.59 2.24
CA GLY A 134 -7.77 1.62 3.32
C GLY A 134 -7.99 2.24 4.70
N THR A 135 -7.78 1.48 5.78
CA THR A 135 -8.20 1.87 7.15
C THR A 135 -7.17 2.58 8.01
N ASN A 136 -5.88 2.51 7.68
CA ASN A 136 -4.83 3.03 8.57
C ASN A 136 -5.01 4.53 8.86
N ASP A 137 -5.15 5.34 7.80
CA ASP A 137 -5.18 6.81 7.88
C ASP A 137 -6.53 7.40 7.47
N ILE A 138 -7.57 6.58 7.29
CA ILE A 138 -8.90 7.06 6.87
C ILE A 138 -9.51 8.04 7.88
N GLU A 139 -9.19 7.89 9.15
CA GLU A 139 -9.61 8.79 10.23
C GLU A 139 -9.20 10.24 9.96
N LYS A 140 -8.00 10.47 9.42
CA LYS A 140 -7.51 11.81 9.06
C LYS A 140 -8.39 12.50 8.01
N ILE A 141 -8.99 11.73 7.10
CA ILE A 141 -9.99 12.23 6.14
C ILE A 141 -11.32 12.42 6.86
N LEU A 142 -11.79 11.37 7.55
CA LEU A 142 -13.12 11.35 8.14
C LEU A 142 -13.28 12.46 9.16
N CYS A 143 -12.31 12.74 10.03
CA CYS A 143 -12.39 13.81 11.03
C CYS A 143 -12.63 15.21 10.44
N GLN A 144 -12.37 15.42 9.15
CA GLN A 144 -12.65 16.69 8.47
C GLN A 144 -14.06 16.76 7.87
N ILE A 145 -14.80 15.64 7.82
CA ILE A 145 -16.11 15.54 7.18
C ILE A 145 -17.21 15.54 8.25
N SER A 146 -18.12 16.51 8.27
CA SER A 146 -19.18 16.55 9.30
C SER A 146 -20.22 15.46 9.06
N GLU A 147 -20.68 15.31 7.80
CA GLU A 147 -21.73 14.36 7.44
C GLU A 147 -21.16 12.97 7.08
N LYS A 148 -21.09 12.04 8.05
CA LYS A 148 -20.58 10.68 7.76
C LYS A 148 -21.48 9.85 6.84
N ASN A 149 -22.79 10.10 6.83
CA ASN A 149 -23.76 9.32 6.04
C ASN A 149 -23.51 9.40 4.53
N ARG A 150 -22.87 10.48 4.03
CA ARG A 150 -22.49 10.62 2.63
C ARG A 150 -21.13 10.00 2.29
N VAL A 151 -20.48 9.29 3.21
CA VAL A 151 -19.20 8.62 2.96
C VAL A 151 -19.44 7.13 2.76
N VAL A 152 -18.85 6.54 1.73
CA VAL A 152 -18.75 5.10 1.53
C VAL A 152 -17.28 4.72 1.56
N ALA A 153 -16.89 3.82 2.46
CA ALA A 153 -15.51 3.40 2.61
C ALA A 153 -15.34 1.94 2.17
N ARG A 154 -14.41 1.71 1.24
CA ARG A 154 -14.02 0.35 0.85
C ARG A 154 -12.72 -0.06 1.51
N VAL A 155 -12.78 -1.16 2.26
CA VAL A 155 -11.69 -1.66 3.09
C VAL A 155 -11.50 -3.17 2.95
N LEU A 156 -10.37 -3.69 3.43
CA LEU A 156 -10.15 -5.13 3.46
C LEU A 156 -11.17 -5.80 4.38
N SER A 157 -11.64 -6.98 4.01
CA SER A 157 -12.60 -7.80 4.76
C SER A 157 -11.99 -8.45 6.00
N VAL A 158 -11.47 -7.63 6.93
CA VAL A 158 -10.98 -8.03 8.25
C VAL A 158 -11.80 -7.30 9.32
N SER A 159 -12.18 -8.00 10.39
CA SER A 159 -13.12 -7.47 11.40
C SER A 159 -12.62 -6.16 12.03
N GLN A 160 -11.33 -6.03 12.28
CA GLN A 160 -10.72 -4.81 12.82
C GLN A 160 -10.90 -3.59 11.90
N SER A 161 -10.97 -3.80 10.58
CA SER A 161 -11.23 -2.70 9.65
C SER A 161 -12.66 -2.19 9.75
N ILE A 162 -13.62 -3.09 9.90
CA ILE A 162 -15.05 -2.76 10.05
C ILE A 162 -15.27 -2.04 11.39
N LEU A 163 -14.79 -2.63 12.50
CA LEU A 163 -14.90 -2.05 13.84
C LEU A 163 -14.30 -0.63 13.91
N LYS A 164 -13.17 -0.39 13.24
CA LYS A 164 -12.58 0.94 13.18
C LYS A 164 -13.50 1.93 12.48
N LEU A 165 -14.10 1.57 11.34
CA LEU A 165 -14.99 2.48 10.61
C LEU A 165 -16.28 2.78 11.39
N GLU A 166 -16.85 1.78 12.06
CA GLU A 166 -17.99 1.95 12.94
C GLU A 166 -17.67 2.91 14.10
N SER A 167 -16.51 2.76 14.74
CA SER A 167 -16.06 3.69 15.79
C SER A 167 -15.84 5.12 15.30
N LEU A 168 -15.64 5.31 13.98
CA LEU A 168 -15.50 6.60 13.33
C LEU A 168 -16.83 7.16 12.79
N GLY A 169 -17.95 6.52 13.13
CA GLY A 169 -19.30 6.97 12.82
C GLY A 169 -19.84 6.56 11.46
N LEU A 170 -19.19 5.62 10.74
CA LEU A 170 -19.76 5.05 9.53
C LEU A 170 -20.77 3.95 9.89
N LYS A 171 -21.91 3.93 9.20
CA LYS A 171 -22.91 2.88 9.32
C LYS A 171 -22.55 1.68 8.45
N ALA A 172 -23.11 0.51 8.76
CA ALA A 172 -22.86 -0.72 8.01
C ALA A 172 -23.14 -0.58 6.50
N GLU A 173 -24.19 0.14 6.10
CA GLU A 173 -24.54 0.43 4.71
C GLU A 173 -23.48 1.27 3.95
N ASN A 174 -22.61 1.96 4.69
CA ASN A 174 -21.54 2.80 4.17
C ASN A 174 -20.19 2.07 4.10
N ILE A 175 -20.13 0.78 4.45
CA ILE A 175 -18.89 0.01 4.52
C ILE A 175 -18.90 -1.12 3.50
N ILE A 176 -17.95 -1.11 2.58
CA ILE A 176 -17.73 -2.19 1.61
C ILE A 176 -16.46 -2.94 2.02
N ALA A 177 -16.64 -4.13 2.60
CA ALA A 177 -15.55 -4.98 3.08
C ALA A 177 -15.17 -6.04 2.03
N MET A 178 -14.15 -5.77 1.20
CA MET A 178 -13.77 -6.64 0.09
C MET A 178 -12.25 -6.60 -0.17
N LYS A 179 -11.69 -7.72 -0.65
CA LYS A 179 -10.29 -7.80 -1.08
C LYS A 179 -10.15 -7.59 -2.59
N GLY A 180 -9.32 -6.61 -2.97
CA GLY A 180 -8.92 -6.37 -4.37
C GLY A 180 -7.65 -7.13 -4.79
N PRO A 181 -7.04 -6.76 -5.93
CA PRO A 181 -7.41 -5.63 -6.81
C PRO A 181 -8.77 -5.83 -7.49
N PHE A 182 -9.37 -4.74 -7.97
CA PHE A 182 -10.70 -4.74 -8.60
C PHE A 182 -10.58 -4.27 -10.05
N SER A 183 -11.30 -4.92 -10.97
CA SER A 183 -11.41 -4.49 -12.36
C SER A 183 -12.09 -3.12 -12.47
N GLU A 184 -11.94 -2.46 -13.62
CA GLU A 184 -12.62 -1.20 -13.89
C GLU A 184 -14.14 -1.36 -13.75
N GLU A 185 -14.71 -2.42 -14.31
CA GLU A 185 -16.16 -2.66 -14.28
C GLU A 185 -16.68 -2.84 -12.85
N MET A 186 -15.94 -3.56 -12.00
CA MET A 186 -16.31 -3.75 -10.61
C MET A 186 -16.28 -2.41 -9.84
N ASN A 187 -15.26 -1.57 -10.09
CA ASN A 187 -15.21 -0.23 -9.52
C ASN A 187 -16.37 0.64 -10.02
N TYR A 188 -16.68 0.60 -11.32
CA TYR A 188 -17.78 1.35 -11.93
C TYR A 188 -19.12 1.01 -11.28
N ILE A 189 -19.43 -0.29 -11.13
CA ILE A 189 -20.66 -0.75 -10.47
C ILE A 189 -20.71 -0.25 -9.02
N MET A 190 -19.63 -0.43 -8.23
CA MET A 190 -19.62 0.04 -6.84
C MET A 190 -19.82 1.56 -6.72
N PHE A 191 -19.19 2.34 -7.59
CA PHE A 191 -19.34 3.80 -7.59
C PHE A 191 -20.74 4.22 -8.01
N LYS A 192 -21.32 3.54 -9.00
CA LYS A 192 -22.68 3.81 -9.49
C LYS A 192 -23.75 3.45 -8.45
N GLU A 193 -23.70 2.25 -7.89
CA GLU A 193 -24.69 1.78 -6.89
C GLU A 193 -24.62 2.58 -5.59
N SER A 194 -23.45 3.10 -5.25
CA SER A 194 -23.32 4.01 -4.11
C SER A 194 -23.77 5.45 -4.43
N ASP A 195 -24.06 5.81 -5.68
CA ASP A 195 -24.24 7.19 -6.14
C ASP A 195 -23.07 8.12 -5.77
N ALA A 196 -21.85 7.59 -5.89
CA ALA A 196 -20.63 8.36 -5.60
C ALA A 196 -20.41 9.46 -6.64
N LYS A 197 -20.16 10.68 -6.15
CA LYS A 197 -19.76 11.84 -6.96
C LYS A 197 -18.28 12.17 -6.84
N ILE A 198 -17.67 11.72 -5.74
CA ILE A 198 -16.29 12.04 -5.38
C ILE A 198 -15.56 10.74 -5.06
N LEU A 199 -14.39 10.49 -5.67
CA LEU A 199 -13.49 9.40 -5.31
C LEU A 199 -12.28 9.96 -4.57
N ILE A 200 -11.99 9.46 -3.36
CA ILE A 200 -10.71 9.65 -2.69
C ILE A 200 -9.91 8.36 -2.77
N CYS A 201 -8.73 8.41 -3.37
CA CYS A 201 -7.85 7.26 -3.53
C CYS A 201 -6.38 7.62 -3.32
N LYS A 202 -5.53 6.59 -3.30
CA LYS A 202 -4.08 6.71 -3.25
C LYS A 202 -3.50 6.43 -4.62
N ASP A 203 -2.39 7.09 -4.95
CA ASP A 203 -1.49 6.60 -5.99
C ASP A 203 -0.81 5.31 -5.52
N SER A 204 -1.52 4.20 -5.68
CA SER A 204 -1.02 2.88 -5.38
C SER A 204 -0.26 2.26 -6.56
N GLY A 205 -0.08 2.92 -7.71
CA GLY A 205 0.69 2.38 -8.85
C GLY A 205 0.01 1.28 -9.68
N ILE A 206 0.65 0.87 -10.77
CA ILE A 206 0.03 0.13 -11.89
C ILE A 206 -0.57 -1.23 -11.44
N SER A 207 0.15 -2.06 -10.68
CA SER A 207 -0.31 -3.40 -10.26
C SER A 207 -1.37 -3.44 -9.16
N SER A 208 -1.90 -2.30 -8.73
CA SER A 208 -2.72 -2.19 -7.51
C SER A 208 -4.23 -1.95 -7.75
N GLY A 209 -4.66 -1.96 -9.01
CA GLY A 209 -6.01 -1.51 -9.36
C GLY A 209 -6.15 0.02 -9.38
N TYR A 210 -5.05 0.79 -9.49
CA TYR A 210 -5.10 2.26 -9.46
C TYR A 210 -5.73 2.80 -10.74
N GLU A 211 -5.25 2.36 -11.90
CA GLU A 211 -5.79 2.78 -13.20
C GLU A 211 -7.27 2.45 -13.34
N GLU A 212 -7.66 1.23 -12.98
CA GLU A 212 -9.03 0.72 -13.04
C GLU A 212 -10.00 1.57 -12.21
N LYS A 213 -9.56 2.06 -11.04
CA LYS A 213 -10.36 2.99 -10.22
C LYS A 213 -10.53 4.34 -10.92
N ILE A 214 -9.45 4.88 -11.48
CA ILE A 214 -9.47 6.19 -12.13
C ILE A 214 -10.36 6.16 -13.38
N GLN A 215 -10.24 5.12 -14.21
CA GLN A 215 -11.07 4.98 -15.42
C GLN A 215 -12.56 4.80 -15.08
N ALA A 216 -12.88 3.98 -14.07
CA ALA A 216 -14.25 3.82 -13.60
C ALA A 216 -14.86 5.14 -13.09
N ALA A 217 -14.10 5.93 -12.33
CA ALA A 217 -14.55 7.23 -11.84
C ALA A 217 -14.74 8.24 -12.99
N LYS A 218 -13.85 8.22 -13.99
CA LYS A 218 -13.98 9.04 -15.21
C LYS A 218 -15.26 8.71 -15.98
N ARG A 219 -15.61 7.42 -16.13
CA ARG A 219 -16.85 6.98 -16.80
C ARG A 219 -18.12 7.54 -16.14
N LEU A 220 -18.07 7.83 -14.84
CA LEU A 220 -19.17 8.40 -14.06
C LEU A 220 -19.05 9.92 -13.87
N ASN A 221 -18.10 10.58 -14.54
CA ASN A 221 -17.80 12.01 -14.37
C ASN A 221 -17.57 12.43 -12.91
N MET A 222 -17.00 11.53 -12.10
CA MET A 222 -16.71 11.83 -10.70
C MET A 222 -15.53 12.78 -10.57
N LYS A 223 -15.53 13.58 -9.50
CA LYS A 223 -14.32 14.30 -9.07
C LYS A 223 -13.38 13.32 -8.37
N ILE A 224 -12.10 13.34 -8.72
CA ILE A 224 -11.11 12.36 -8.26
C ILE A 224 -10.04 13.09 -7.47
N LEU A 225 -9.88 12.70 -6.20
CA LEU A 225 -8.86 13.20 -5.31
C LEU A 225 -7.84 12.09 -5.08
N VAL A 226 -6.62 12.33 -5.55
CA VAL A 226 -5.52 11.39 -5.44
C VAL A 226 -4.56 11.87 -4.37
N LEU A 227 -4.37 11.07 -3.33
CA LEU A 227 -3.27 11.25 -2.40
C LEU A 227 -1.96 10.88 -3.11
N LYS A 228 -1.03 11.83 -3.15
CA LYS A 228 0.30 11.62 -3.70
C LYS A 228 1.07 10.63 -2.84
N ARG A 229 2.03 9.94 -3.45
CA ARG A 229 2.98 9.12 -2.71
C ARG A 229 3.81 10.04 -1.79
N PRO A 230 4.09 9.60 -0.55
CA PRO A 230 5.05 10.26 0.32
C PRO A 230 6.39 10.46 -0.38
N ASP A 231 7.02 11.60 -0.14
CA ASP A 231 8.35 11.92 -0.67
C ASP A 231 9.42 11.41 0.31
N ILE A 232 9.98 10.24 0.02
CA ILE A 232 11.01 9.60 0.84
C ILE A 232 12.28 9.48 0.01
N ILE A 233 13.40 9.91 0.58
CA ILE A 233 14.72 9.72 -0.02
C ILE A 233 15.19 8.29 0.27
N TYR A 234 15.22 7.46 -0.76
CA TYR A 234 15.68 6.08 -0.67
C TYR A 234 17.15 5.97 -1.09
N PRO A 235 18.01 5.28 -0.31
CA PRO A 235 19.42 5.09 -0.67
C PRO A 235 19.64 4.41 -2.03
N ASN A 236 18.92 3.32 -2.27
CA ASN A 236 18.89 2.62 -3.55
C ASN A 236 17.44 2.31 -3.89
N LYS A 237 16.94 2.77 -5.04
CA LYS A 237 15.56 2.57 -5.49
C LYS A 237 15.53 1.98 -6.90
N PHE A 238 14.72 0.96 -7.07
CA PHE A 238 14.44 0.31 -8.34
C PHE A 238 12.93 0.25 -8.56
N ASP A 239 12.51 0.31 -9.81
CA ASP A 239 11.11 0.21 -10.20
C ASP A 239 10.78 -1.07 -11.00
N SER A 240 11.80 -1.88 -11.31
CA SER A 240 11.66 -3.18 -11.97
C SER A 240 12.22 -4.33 -11.13
N ILE A 241 11.59 -5.50 -11.26
CA ILE A 241 12.06 -6.72 -10.57
C ILE A 241 13.35 -7.21 -11.24
N GLU A 242 13.46 -7.08 -12.56
CA GLU A 242 14.61 -7.49 -13.36
C GLU A 242 15.89 -6.74 -12.98
N GLU A 243 15.81 -5.44 -12.69
CA GLU A 243 16.98 -4.68 -12.22
C GLU A 243 17.42 -5.11 -10.83
N ILE A 244 16.48 -5.37 -9.92
CA ILE A 244 16.82 -5.90 -8.59
C ILE A 244 17.49 -7.27 -8.72
N GLN A 245 16.99 -8.15 -9.59
CA GLN A 245 17.64 -9.44 -9.83
C GLN A 245 19.09 -9.28 -10.30
N LYS A 246 19.31 -8.44 -11.31
CA LYS A 246 20.66 -8.15 -11.82
C LYS A 246 21.56 -7.61 -10.71
N TYR A 247 21.05 -6.68 -9.92
CA TYR A 247 21.76 -6.10 -8.79
C TYR A 247 22.15 -7.16 -7.76
N VAL A 248 21.20 -8.00 -7.33
CA VAL A 248 21.41 -9.08 -6.38
C VAL A 248 22.42 -10.10 -6.90
N ILE A 249 22.33 -10.49 -8.18
CA ILE A 249 23.27 -11.42 -8.80
C ILE A 249 24.70 -10.88 -8.76
N ASN A 250 24.89 -9.58 -9.04
CA ASN A 250 26.22 -8.96 -9.01
C ASN A 250 26.79 -8.96 -7.58
N ARG A 251 25.96 -8.61 -6.58
CA ARG A 251 26.36 -8.62 -5.16
C ARG A 251 26.68 -9.99 -4.59
N ILE A 252 26.07 -11.06 -5.12
CA ILE A 252 26.37 -12.43 -4.66
C ILE A 252 27.71 -12.93 -5.21
N LYS A 253 28.18 -12.37 -6.33
CA LYS A 253 29.45 -12.74 -6.97
C LYS A 253 30.66 -12.01 -6.35
N GLU A 254 30.43 -10.89 -5.69
CA GLU A 254 31.41 -10.14 -4.89
C GLU A 254 31.70 -10.84 -3.56
#